data_AF-A0A6J0ZQT4-F1
#
_entry.id   AF-A0A6J0ZQT4-F1
#
_cell.length_a   1.000
_cell.length_b   1.000
_cell.length_c   1.000
_cell.angle_alpha   90.00
_cell.angle_beta   90.00
_cell.angle_gamma   90.00
#
_symmetry.space_group_name_H-M   'P 1'
#
loop_
_entity.id
_entity.type
_entity.pdbx_description
1 polymer ?
#
loop_
_entity_poly.entity_id
_entity_poly.type
_entity_poly.pdbx_seq_one_letter_code
_entity_poly.pdbx_strand_id
1 'polypeptide(L)'
;MERESESVRPHIAAVSSPFSLPPSPFPSLYTPSNPPSLYHHPIHLFSPHPPPPPPPPPPPPPPHEERKKQKSSKMSLHHFLFSFIVVTLSATSSVAATTTTKPKEETLNTQEAEYFNPKLPPRTLSTSKKFEGSSNLVDLRYHMGPVLSSSPINIYLIWYGRWSLSQKLLIKDFITSISPTATPASSPSPSVSEWWKTVSFYTDQTGANVSRTVVIAKEHTDARYSHGSHLTRLSVQQVIATAVKTAPFPVDHRNGIYLILTSHDVTVQDFCRAVCGFHYFTFPSMVGYTLPYAWIGNSGKQCPEVCAYPFAVPGYMGGGGPGALGPPNGDVGVDGMISVIAHELAELATNPLVNAWYAGEDPTAPTEIGDLCEGLYGTGGGGGYIGQVLRDGKGRTYNMNGNKGRKFLVQWVWSPVLKACAGPNALD
;
A
#
# COMPACT_ATOMS: atom_id res chain seq x y z
N MET A 1 -17.63 -22.21 0.57
CA MET A 1 -16.39 -22.73 -0.02
C MET A 1 -15.79 -21.56 -0.77
N GLU A 2 -15.18 -20.66 0.00
CA GLU A 2 -14.74 -19.32 -0.40
C GLU A 2 -13.32 -19.41 -0.97
N ARG A 3 -13.04 -18.69 -2.07
CA ARG A 3 -11.69 -18.47 -2.58
C ARG A 3 -11.69 -17.09 -3.27
N GLU A 4 -10.97 -16.16 -2.66
CA GLU A 4 -10.82 -14.74 -3.05
C GLU A 4 -9.42 -14.50 -3.69
N SER A 5 -9.15 -13.32 -4.26
CA SER A 5 -7.87 -12.90 -4.85
C SER A 5 -6.69 -13.05 -3.89
N GLU A 6 -5.65 -13.74 -4.36
CA GLU A 6 -4.50 -14.18 -3.58
C GLU A 6 -3.21 -13.59 -4.16
N SER A 7 -2.57 -12.68 -3.41
CA SER A 7 -1.21 -12.23 -3.68
C SER A 7 -0.20 -13.08 -2.90
N VAL A 8 0.20 -14.24 -3.47
CA VAL A 8 1.48 -14.94 -3.16
C VAL A 8 1.94 -15.75 -4.38
N ARG A 9 3.15 -15.44 -4.90
CA ARG A 9 4.11 -16.48 -5.32
C ARG A 9 5.57 -16.05 -5.12
N PRO A 10 6.32 -16.79 -4.28
CA PRO A 10 7.73 -17.00 -4.49
C PRO A 10 7.97 -18.43 -4.99
N HIS A 11 7.99 -18.61 -6.31
CA HIS A 11 8.64 -19.77 -6.95
C HIS A 11 9.39 -19.30 -8.21
N ILE A 12 10.70 -19.13 -8.06
CA ILE A 12 11.63 -18.95 -9.19
C ILE A 12 11.82 -20.31 -9.86
N ALA A 13 11.16 -20.51 -11.01
CA ALA A 13 11.73 -21.11 -12.22
C ALA A 13 10.65 -21.22 -13.31
N ALA A 14 10.92 -20.56 -14.43
CA ALA A 14 10.17 -20.71 -15.67
C ALA A 14 10.33 -22.12 -16.25
N VAL A 15 9.22 -22.80 -16.56
CA VAL A 15 9.08 -23.69 -17.73
C VAL A 15 7.65 -23.56 -18.27
N SER A 16 7.58 -23.36 -19.58
CA SER A 16 6.42 -23.29 -20.46
C SER A 16 5.48 -24.52 -20.42
N SER A 17 4.21 -24.27 -20.76
CA SER A 17 3.09 -25.19 -21.08
C SER A 17 3.43 -26.30 -22.12
N PRO A 18 2.45 -27.12 -22.56
CA PRO A 18 1.65 -28.12 -21.86
C PRO A 18 1.93 -29.54 -22.42
N PHE A 19 1.77 -30.60 -21.61
CA PHE A 19 1.74 -31.97 -22.14
C PHE A 19 0.42 -32.65 -21.76
N SER A 20 -0.44 -32.77 -22.78
CA SER A 20 -1.49 -33.77 -22.86
C SER A 20 -0.87 -35.17 -22.93
N LEU A 21 -1.39 -36.13 -22.17
CA LEU A 21 -1.28 -37.56 -22.49
C LEU A 21 -2.60 -38.29 -22.10
N PRO A 22 -2.90 -39.43 -22.76
CA PRO A 22 -4.23 -39.85 -23.20
C PRO A 22 -4.94 -40.82 -22.22
N PRO A 23 -6.20 -41.25 -22.50
CA PRO A 23 -7.00 -42.04 -21.56
C PRO A 23 -6.83 -43.56 -21.73
N SER A 24 -7.44 -44.30 -20.78
CA SER A 24 -7.96 -45.71 -20.84
C SER A 24 -7.18 -46.77 -20.05
N PRO A 25 -7.78 -47.94 -19.67
CA PRO A 25 -9.20 -48.34 -19.64
C PRO A 25 -9.67 -48.96 -18.30
N PHE A 26 -10.98 -48.93 -18.06
CA PHE A 26 -11.70 -49.87 -17.18
C PHE A 26 -11.77 -51.28 -17.80
N PRO A 27 -11.97 -52.34 -16.99
CA PRO A 27 -12.81 -53.45 -17.39
C PRO A 27 -14.18 -53.39 -16.71
N SER A 28 -15.18 -53.61 -17.55
CA SER A 28 -16.61 -53.68 -17.28
C SER A 28 -16.99 -55.07 -16.75
N LEU A 29 -17.92 -55.13 -15.80
CA LEU A 29 -18.76 -56.31 -15.57
C LEU A 29 -20.23 -55.86 -15.50
N TYR A 30 -20.95 -56.17 -16.57
CA TYR A 30 -22.41 -56.23 -16.69
C TYR A 30 -22.94 -57.38 -15.81
N THR A 31 -24.08 -57.26 -15.11
CA THR A 31 -25.43 -57.56 -15.65
C THR A 31 -26.53 -57.32 -14.58
N PRO A 32 -27.83 -57.29 -14.96
CA PRO A 32 -28.83 -56.35 -14.42
C PRO A 32 -30.01 -57.00 -13.66
N SER A 33 -30.79 -56.19 -12.94
CA SER A 33 -32.23 -56.43 -12.73
C SER A 33 -32.99 -55.16 -12.31
N ASN A 34 -34.20 -55.02 -12.86
CA ASN A 34 -35.10 -53.87 -12.93
C ASN A 34 -35.90 -53.55 -11.61
N PRO A 35 -36.64 -52.41 -11.55
CA PRO A 35 -37.25 -51.75 -10.36
C PRO A 35 -38.68 -52.30 -10.08
N PRO A 36 -39.59 -51.78 -9.19
CA PRO A 36 -39.71 -50.42 -8.59
C PRO A 36 -40.23 -50.34 -7.13
N SER A 37 -40.34 -49.13 -6.55
CA SER A 37 -41.62 -48.61 -6.00
C SER A 37 -41.44 -47.25 -5.31
N LEU A 38 -42.35 -46.34 -5.64
CA LEU A 38 -42.65 -45.07 -4.99
C LEU A 38 -43.18 -45.30 -3.56
N TYR A 39 -42.78 -44.45 -2.60
CA TYR A 39 -43.64 -44.04 -1.50
C TYR A 39 -43.34 -42.58 -1.10
N HIS A 40 -44.41 -41.79 -1.12
CA HIS A 40 -44.52 -40.42 -0.63
C HIS A 40 -44.63 -40.36 0.90
N HIS A 41 -44.13 -39.24 1.46
CA HIS A 41 -44.67 -38.38 2.55
C HIS A 41 -43.58 -37.87 3.52
N PRO A 42 -43.79 -36.75 4.25
CA PRO A 42 -44.03 -35.40 3.74
C PRO A 42 -43.09 -34.36 4.39
N ILE A 43 -42.96 -33.20 3.75
CA ILE A 43 -42.24 -32.03 4.24
C ILE A 43 -43.05 -31.36 5.37
N HIS A 44 -42.49 -31.30 6.58
CA HIS A 44 -43.00 -30.44 7.64
C HIS A 44 -42.50 -29.00 7.45
N LEU A 45 -43.42 -28.13 7.05
CA LEU A 45 -43.30 -26.67 7.11
C LEU A 45 -43.22 -26.23 8.58
N PHE A 46 -42.09 -25.66 8.99
CA PHE A 46 -41.97 -24.91 10.24
C PHE A 46 -42.49 -23.49 10.03
N SER A 47 -43.54 -23.12 10.77
CA SER A 47 -43.97 -21.73 10.95
C SER A 47 -42.98 -20.96 11.83
N PRO A 48 -42.69 -19.68 11.56
CA PRO A 48 -41.85 -18.87 12.42
C PRO A 48 -42.62 -18.38 13.65
N HIS A 49 -42.04 -18.56 14.83
CA HIS A 49 -42.50 -17.93 16.08
C HIS A 49 -42.38 -16.39 16.00
N PRO A 50 -43.31 -15.62 16.61
CA PRO A 50 -43.20 -14.17 16.66
C PRO A 50 -42.05 -13.72 17.59
N PRO A 51 -41.39 -12.59 17.30
CA PRO A 51 -40.29 -12.07 18.10
C PRO A 51 -40.76 -11.56 19.47
N PRO A 52 -39.88 -11.60 20.50
CA PRO A 52 -40.20 -11.07 21.82
C PRO A 52 -40.38 -9.53 21.81
N PRO A 53 -41.16 -8.98 22.75
CA PRO A 53 -41.39 -7.54 22.84
C PRO A 53 -40.11 -6.78 23.22
N PRO A 54 -39.98 -5.50 22.80
CA PRO A 54 -38.81 -4.68 23.09
C PRO A 54 -38.71 -4.32 24.59
N PRO A 55 -37.48 -4.09 25.09
CA PRO A 55 -37.28 -3.65 26.48
C PRO A 55 -37.83 -2.24 26.73
N PRO A 56 -38.19 -1.90 27.99
CA PRO A 56 -38.70 -0.58 28.35
C PRO A 56 -37.62 0.51 28.15
N PRO A 57 -38.05 1.77 27.90
CA PRO A 57 -37.12 2.87 27.67
C PRO A 57 -36.35 3.25 28.96
N PRO A 58 -35.12 3.78 28.82
CA PRO A 58 -34.33 4.23 29.95
C PRO A 58 -34.94 5.47 30.63
N PRO A 59 -34.69 5.69 31.93
CA PRO A 59 -35.17 6.86 32.66
C PRO A 59 -34.56 8.16 32.12
N PRO A 60 -35.27 9.30 32.23
CA PRO A 60 -34.80 10.57 31.73
C PRO A 60 -33.55 11.07 32.49
N PRO A 61 -32.64 11.78 31.83
CA PRO A 61 -31.46 12.35 32.47
C PRO A 61 -31.84 13.46 33.47
N PRO A 62 -31.04 13.65 34.54
CA PRO A 62 -31.25 14.73 35.49
C PRO A 62 -31.02 16.11 34.83
N PRO A 63 -31.72 17.17 35.28
CA PRO A 63 -31.65 18.49 34.67
C PRO A 63 -30.26 19.12 34.83
N HIS A 64 -29.82 19.79 33.76
CA HIS A 64 -28.56 20.51 33.64
C HIS A 64 -28.44 21.65 34.68
N GLU A 65 -27.34 21.64 35.43
CA GLU A 65 -26.93 22.75 36.29
C GLU A 65 -26.19 23.81 35.44
N GLU A 66 -26.77 25.01 35.37
CA GLU A 66 -26.20 26.18 34.68
C GLU A 66 -24.90 26.63 35.36
N ARG A 67 -23.77 26.45 34.68
CA ARG A 67 -22.49 27.04 35.12
C ARG A 67 -22.34 28.46 34.56
N LYS A 68 -22.59 29.45 35.43
CA LYS A 68 -22.33 30.89 35.22
C LYS A 68 -20.89 31.14 34.71
N LYS A 69 -20.76 31.83 33.57
CA LYS A 69 -19.49 32.40 33.09
C LYS A 69 -19.20 33.71 33.82
N GLN A 70 -18.12 33.73 34.59
CA GLN A 70 -17.58 34.93 35.22
C GLN A 70 -16.67 35.67 34.22
N LYS A 71 -17.04 36.91 33.87
CA LYS A 71 -16.22 37.87 33.11
C LYS A 71 -15.30 38.62 34.07
N SER A 72 -14.01 38.68 33.73
CA SER A 72 -12.97 39.54 34.29
C SER A 72 -11.94 39.75 33.17
N SER A 73 -11.35 40.89 32.86
CA SER A 73 -11.38 42.26 33.34
C SER A 73 -10.88 43.14 32.16
N LYS A 74 -11.33 44.40 32.07
CA LYS A 74 -10.78 45.45 31.21
C LYS A 74 -10.00 46.43 32.10
N MET A 75 -8.73 46.71 31.77
CA MET A 75 -8.01 47.97 32.06
C MET A 75 -6.92 48.08 30.98
N SER A 76 -6.93 49.02 30.03
CA SER A 76 -6.77 50.49 30.05
C SER A 76 -5.33 50.94 29.73
N LEU A 77 -5.30 51.99 28.90
CA LEU A 77 -4.32 52.53 27.96
C LEU A 77 -3.47 53.67 28.54
N HIS A 78 -2.40 54.05 27.81
CA HIS A 78 -1.53 55.27 27.84
C HIS A 78 -0.10 55.03 28.41
N HIS A 79 1.03 55.49 27.84
CA HIS A 79 1.34 56.48 26.79
C HIS A 79 2.83 56.38 26.34
N PHE A 80 3.22 57.23 25.35
CA PHE A 80 4.58 57.62 24.87
C PHE A 80 5.24 56.75 23.78
N LEU A 81 5.89 57.25 22.72
CA LEU A 81 5.95 58.55 22.00
C LEU A 81 6.73 58.31 20.68
N PHE A 82 6.58 59.23 19.72
CA PHE A 82 7.25 59.40 18.42
C PHE A 82 8.73 58.98 18.26
N SER A 83 9.09 58.45 17.06
CA SER A 83 9.99 59.16 16.14
C SER A 83 10.11 58.49 14.75
N PHE A 84 9.86 59.30 13.72
CA PHE A 84 10.07 59.06 12.29
C PHE A 84 11.54 59.34 11.94
N ILE A 85 12.20 58.49 11.15
CA ILE A 85 13.31 58.91 10.28
C ILE A 85 13.17 58.23 8.91
N VAL A 86 12.97 59.08 7.90
CA VAL A 86 13.11 58.82 6.46
C VAL A 86 14.52 59.24 6.07
N VAL A 87 15.29 58.41 5.35
CA VAL A 87 16.38 58.90 4.49
C VAL A 87 16.45 58.10 3.20
N THR A 88 16.55 58.85 2.12
CA THR A 88 16.43 58.54 0.70
C THR A 88 17.73 58.07 0.04
N LEU A 89 17.55 57.48 -1.14
CA LEU A 89 18.51 57.13 -2.19
C LEU A 89 19.54 58.23 -2.53
N SER A 90 20.78 57.82 -2.81
CA SER A 90 21.75 58.57 -3.62
C SER A 90 22.59 57.61 -4.45
N ALA A 91 22.54 57.76 -5.78
CA ALA A 91 23.41 57.11 -6.74
C ALA A 91 24.73 57.90 -6.89
N THR A 92 25.86 57.21 -7.01
CA THR A 92 27.05 57.73 -7.72
C THR A 92 27.77 56.59 -8.45
N SER A 93 28.22 56.91 -9.65
CA SER A 93 28.88 56.05 -10.63
C SER A 93 30.35 55.81 -10.28
N SER A 94 30.90 54.64 -10.63
CA SER A 94 32.34 54.44 -10.80
C SER A 94 32.59 53.48 -11.97
N VAL A 95 33.56 53.86 -12.80
CA VAL A 95 33.91 53.21 -14.08
C VAL A 95 35.03 52.17 -13.88
N ALA A 96 34.86 51.04 -14.57
CA ALA A 96 35.85 50.05 -15.06
C ALA A 96 36.79 49.30 -14.08
N ALA A 97 36.75 47.96 -14.17
CA ALA A 97 37.84 47.16 -14.76
C ALA A 97 37.43 45.68 -14.89
N THR A 98 37.44 45.18 -16.12
CA THR A 98 37.19 43.79 -16.49
C THR A 98 38.34 42.91 -15.98
N THR A 99 38.06 41.94 -15.09
CA THR A 99 38.94 40.78 -14.88
C THR A 99 38.09 39.52 -14.77
N THR A 100 38.16 38.72 -15.83
CA THR A 100 37.58 37.38 -15.95
C THR A 100 38.28 36.46 -14.96
N THR A 101 37.62 36.12 -13.86
CA THR A 101 38.01 35.02 -12.98
C THR A 101 36.89 33.98 -12.99
N LYS A 102 37.20 32.79 -13.51
CA LYS A 102 36.29 31.65 -13.55
C LYS A 102 35.86 31.28 -12.11
N PRO A 103 34.57 31.07 -11.83
CA PRO A 103 34.17 30.47 -10.57
C PRO A 103 34.73 29.04 -10.53
N LYS A 104 35.51 28.75 -9.50
CA LYS A 104 35.93 27.41 -9.14
C LYS A 104 34.70 26.74 -8.53
N GLU A 105 34.02 25.90 -9.29
CA GLU A 105 32.99 25.02 -8.75
C GLU A 105 33.63 24.12 -7.70
N GLU A 106 33.26 24.35 -6.44
CA GLU A 106 33.50 23.43 -5.35
C GLU A 106 32.46 22.31 -5.51
N THR A 107 32.87 21.21 -6.14
CA THR A 107 32.05 20.02 -6.29
C THR A 107 31.77 19.44 -4.90
N LEU A 108 30.55 19.66 -4.42
CA LEU A 108 29.98 18.91 -3.31
C LEU A 108 30.07 17.43 -3.70
N ASN A 109 30.91 16.69 -2.99
CA ASN A 109 31.13 15.26 -3.19
C ASN A 109 29.84 14.49 -2.85
N THR A 110 28.89 14.46 -3.78
CA THR A 110 27.79 13.50 -3.77
C THR A 110 28.43 12.14 -3.90
N GLN A 111 28.35 11.32 -2.85
CA GLN A 111 28.55 9.89 -3.01
C GLN A 111 27.50 9.41 -4.02
N GLU A 112 27.90 9.32 -5.29
CA GLU A 112 27.01 8.94 -6.38
C GLU A 112 26.45 7.55 -6.09
N ALA A 113 25.13 7.43 -6.15
CA ALA A 113 24.47 6.15 -6.04
C ALA A 113 24.78 5.35 -7.30
N GLU A 114 25.31 4.14 -7.13
CA GLU A 114 25.68 3.29 -8.25
C GLU A 114 24.50 2.37 -8.60
N TYR A 115 24.28 2.15 -9.89
CA TYR A 115 23.39 1.09 -10.34
C TYR A 115 23.98 -0.26 -9.95
N PHE A 116 23.27 -0.97 -9.08
CA PHE A 116 23.59 -2.28 -8.58
C PHE A 116 22.65 -3.30 -9.22
N ASN A 117 23.22 -4.22 -9.99
CA ASN A 117 22.53 -5.42 -10.40
C ASN A 117 22.88 -6.55 -9.42
N PRO A 118 21.94 -7.00 -8.57
CA PRO A 118 22.16 -8.16 -7.69
C PRO A 118 22.56 -9.37 -8.55
N LYS A 119 23.73 -9.96 -8.25
CA LYS A 119 24.43 -10.90 -9.13
C LYS A 119 23.50 -12.01 -9.67
N LEU A 120 23.48 -12.14 -11.01
CA LEU A 120 22.85 -13.24 -11.74
C LEU A 120 23.73 -14.50 -11.69
N PRO A 121 23.16 -15.72 -11.60
CA PRO A 121 23.92 -16.94 -11.81
C PRO A 121 24.46 -17.04 -13.25
N PRO A 122 25.65 -17.62 -13.47
CA PRO A 122 26.38 -17.57 -14.75
C PRO A 122 25.78 -18.41 -15.90
N ARG A 123 24.62 -19.05 -15.73
CA ARG A 123 23.96 -19.87 -16.77
C ARG A 123 22.56 -19.34 -17.04
N THR A 124 22.46 -18.42 -17.98
CA THR A 124 21.18 -17.94 -18.52
C THR A 124 20.72 -18.88 -19.65
N LEU A 125 19.48 -19.38 -19.58
CA LEU A 125 18.85 -20.20 -20.64
C LEU A 125 17.95 -19.37 -21.58
N SER A 126 18.04 -18.04 -21.56
CA SER A 126 17.26 -17.21 -22.49
C SER A 126 17.91 -15.85 -22.72
N THR A 127 17.90 -15.41 -23.97
CA THR A 127 18.41 -14.12 -24.48
C THR A 127 17.37 -13.00 -24.42
N SER A 128 16.17 -13.24 -23.86
CA SER A 128 15.17 -12.19 -23.69
C SER A 128 15.61 -11.19 -22.62
N LYS A 129 15.74 -9.91 -22.98
CA LYS A 129 16.05 -8.81 -22.04
C LYS A 129 14.80 -8.20 -21.39
N LYS A 130 13.60 -8.71 -21.70
CA LYS A 130 12.32 -8.24 -21.14
C LYS A 130 11.59 -9.40 -20.47
N PHE A 131 11.90 -9.63 -19.21
CA PHE A 131 11.07 -10.47 -18.31
C PHE A 131 10.05 -9.62 -17.53
N GLU A 132 9.88 -8.36 -17.92
CA GLU A 132 9.14 -7.27 -17.21
C GLU A 132 7.61 -7.40 -17.26
N GLY A 133 7.08 -8.62 -17.28
CA GLY A 133 5.64 -8.88 -17.20
C GLY A 133 4.84 -8.52 -18.45
N SER A 134 5.44 -8.01 -19.53
CA SER A 134 4.69 -7.76 -20.78
C SER A 134 4.20 -9.08 -21.37
N SER A 135 2.94 -9.40 -21.17
CA SER A 135 2.31 -10.59 -21.72
C SER A 135 1.03 -10.18 -22.42
N ASN A 136 0.86 -10.61 -23.67
CA ASN A 136 -0.41 -10.52 -24.39
C ASN A 136 -1.52 -11.34 -23.71
N LEU A 137 -1.20 -12.09 -22.65
CA LEU A 137 -2.12 -12.87 -21.84
C LEU A 137 -2.67 -12.08 -20.63
N VAL A 138 -2.07 -10.94 -20.29
CA VAL A 138 -2.56 -10.07 -19.21
C VAL A 138 -3.53 -9.06 -19.83
N ASP A 139 -4.80 -9.27 -19.52
CA ASP A 139 -5.87 -8.37 -19.97
C ASP A 139 -6.46 -7.64 -18.76
N LEU A 140 -5.80 -6.54 -18.40
CA LEU A 140 -6.25 -5.64 -17.33
C LEU A 140 -7.45 -4.81 -17.83
N ARG A 141 -8.61 -5.01 -17.22
CA ARG A 141 -9.88 -4.43 -17.65
C ARG A 141 -10.48 -3.53 -16.57
N TYR A 142 -11.33 -2.62 -17.02
CA TYR A 142 -12.14 -1.77 -16.17
C TYR A 142 -13.55 -2.35 -16.04
N HIS A 143 -14.02 -2.50 -14.81
CA HIS A 143 -15.23 -3.22 -14.39
C HIS A 143 -16.30 -2.29 -13.82
N MET A 144 -16.25 -1.02 -14.20
CA MET A 144 -17.28 0.00 -13.91
C MET A 144 -17.35 0.51 -12.46
N GLY A 145 -16.44 0.07 -11.58
CA GLY A 145 -16.29 0.56 -10.21
C GLY A 145 -15.59 1.91 -10.09
N PRO A 146 -15.71 2.61 -8.95
CA PRO A 146 -15.04 3.88 -8.74
C PRO A 146 -13.53 3.70 -8.57
N VAL A 147 -12.77 4.78 -8.79
CA VAL A 147 -11.37 4.91 -8.36
C VAL A 147 -11.25 6.03 -7.33
N LEU A 148 -10.13 6.11 -6.60
CA LEU A 148 -9.88 7.20 -5.64
C LEU A 148 -9.41 8.48 -6.35
N SER A 149 -10.35 9.18 -6.97
CA SER A 149 -10.10 10.41 -7.74
C SER A 149 -10.13 11.71 -6.93
N SER A 150 -10.51 11.64 -5.64
CA SER A 150 -10.49 12.79 -4.73
C SER A 150 -9.08 13.33 -4.54
N SER A 151 -8.90 14.66 -4.66
CA SER A 151 -7.61 15.32 -4.48
C SER A 151 -7.62 16.26 -3.27
N PRO A 152 -6.91 15.94 -2.17
CA PRO A 152 -6.11 14.73 -1.95
C PRO A 152 -6.94 13.49 -1.55
N ILE A 153 -6.33 12.31 -1.64
CA ILE A 153 -6.83 11.09 -0.98
C ILE A 153 -6.51 11.22 0.52
N ASN A 154 -7.53 11.09 1.37
CA ASN A 154 -7.39 11.15 2.82
C ASN A 154 -7.01 9.77 3.37
N ILE A 155 -5.83 9.66 3.97
CA ILE A 155 -5.37 8.45 4.63
C ILE A 155 -5.59 8.55 6.13
N TYR A 156 -6.33 7.59 6.66
CA TYR A 156 -6.67 7.46 8.06
C TYR A 156 -5.89 6.29 8.67
N LEU A 157 -4.77 6.59 9.35
CA LEU A 157 -3.85 5.58 9.87
C LEU A 157 -4.32 4.99 11.20
N ILE A 158 -4.36 3.67 11.29
CA ILE A 158 -4.63 2.94 12.53
C ILE A 158 -3.39 2.11 12.89
N TRP A 159 -2.69 2.54 13.93
CA TRP A 159 -1.54 1.84 14.51
C TRP A 159 -2.03 0.83 15.54
N TYR A 160 -2.12 -0.45 15.16
CA TYR A 160 -2.58 -1.51 16.06
C TYR A 160 -1.39 -2.24 16.69
N GLY A 161 -1.35 -2.25 18.02
CA GLY A 161 -0.25 -2.80 18.83
C GLY A 161 0.87 -1.80 19.12
N ARG A 162 2.04 -2.30 19.51
CA ARG A 162 3.17 -1.48 19.99
C ARG A 162 4.10 -1.08 18.86
N TRP A 163 4.08 0.22 18.57
CA TRP A 163 4.87 0.85 17.53
C TRP A 163 5.89 1.83 18.11
N SER A 164 7.15 1.72 17.68
CA SER A 164 8.15 2.74 18.00
C SER A 164 7.91 4.01 17.17
N LEU A 165 8.34 5.17 17.71
CA LEU A 165 8.21 6.44 17.00
C LEU A 165 9.00 6.45 15.67
N SER A 166 10.19 5.84 15.63
CA SER A 166 11.03 5.77 14.43
C SER A 166 10.34 5.01 13.29
N GLN A 167 9.69 3.89 13.60
CA GLN A 167 8.94 3.10 12.61
C GLN A 167 7.72 3.87 12.09
N LYS A 168 6.94 4.51 12.97
CA LYS A 168 5.82 5.36 12.55
C LYS A 168 6.29 6.49 11.63
N LEU A 169 7.36 7.19 12.00
CA LEU A 169 7.90 8.29 11.20
C LEU A 169 8.37 7.81 9.83
N LEU A 170 9.03 6.65 9.75
CA LEU A 170 9.47 6.08 8.47
C LEU A 170 8.30 5.82 7.52
N ILE A 171 7.23 5.17 8.00
CA ILE A 171 6.03 4.90 7.20
C ILE A 171 5.32 6.19 6.80
N LYS A 172 5.21 7.16 7.72
CA LYS A 172 4.62 8.47 7.42
C LYS A 172 5.43 9.24 6.38
N ASP A 173 6.76 9.17 6.45
CA ASP A 173 7.64 9.79 5.47
C ASP A 173 7.43 9.15 4.09
N PHE A 174 7.28 7.82 4.00
CA PHE A 174 6.92 7.15 2.74
C PHE A 174 5.58 7.65 2.18
N ILE A 175 4.52 7.60 2.99
CA ILE A 175 3.17 8.02 2.57
C ILE A 175 3.17 9.48 2.09
N THR A 176 3.82 10.38 2.82
CA THR A 176 3.90 11.79 2.41
C THR A 176 4.79 12.03 1.19
N SER A 177 5.64 11.07 0.80
CA SER A 177 6.48 11.13 -0.40
C SER A 177 5.72 10.80 -1.69
N ILE A 178 4.50 10.24 -1.59
CA ILE A 178 3.62 9.99 -2.73
C ILE A 178 3.22 11.31 -3.40
N SER A 179 2.89 12.33 -2.59
CA SER A 179 2.51 13.65 -3.08
C SER A 179 3.72 14.39 -3.67
N PRO A 180 3.62 14.94 -4.89
CA PRO A 180 4.68 15.75 -5.48
C PRO A 180 5.01 16.95 -4.58
N THR A 181 6.31 17.17 -4.35
CA THR A 181 6.79 18.35 -3.63
C THR A 181 6.92 19.53 -4.57
N ALA A 182 6.51 20.73 -4.12
CA ALA A 182 6.68 21.97 -4.90
C ALA A 182 8.15 22.32 -5.19
N THR A 183 9.09 21.74 -4.44
CA THR A 183 10.53 21.95 -4.60
C THR A 183 11.21 20.64 -5.04
N PRO A 184 11.63 20.51 -6.31
CA PRO A 184 12.30 19.31 -6.85
C PRO A 184 13.58 18.93 -6.09
N ALA A 185 14.23 19.90 -5.44
CA ALA A 185 15.41 19.67 -4.61
C ALA A 185 15.15 18.85 -3.33
N SER A 186 13.88 18.66 -2.93
CA SER A 186 13.54 17.94 -1.69
C SER A 186 13.51 16.41 -1.83
N SER A 187 13.32 15.89 -3.06
CA SER A 187 13.29 14.46 -3.38
C SER A 187 13.79 14.25 -4.83
N PRO A 188 15.07 13.88 -5.04
CA PRO A 188 15.61 13.70 -6.39
C PRO A 188 14.97 12.50 -7.11
N SER A 189 14.93 12.56 -8.44
CA SER A 189 14.54 11.41 -9.28
C SER A 189 15.61 10.30 -9.18
N PRO A 190 15.23 9.01 -9.23
CA PRO A 190 13.85 8.49 -9.22
C PRO A 190 13.17 8.70 -7.86
N SER A 191 11.87 9.03 -7.83
CA SER A 191 11.14 9.39 -6.60
C SER A 191 9.83 8.61 -6.39
N VAL A 192 9.36 8.55 -5.15
CA VAL A 192 8.06 7.92 -4.80
C VAL A 192 6.89 8.57 -5.56
N SER A 193 6.92 9.89 -5.75
CA SER A 193 5.89 10.61 -6.51
C SER A 193 5.88 10.27 -8.02
N GLU A 194 7.05 9.99 -8.60
CA GLU A 194 7.16 9.51 -9.98
C GLU A 194 6.72 8.05 -10.11
N TRP A 195 6.90 7.23 -9.07
CA TRP A 195 6.30 5.88 -9.03
C TRP A 195 4.77 5.95 -8.99
N TRP A 196 4.19 6.78 -8.11
CA TRP A 196 2.74 6.96 -7.99
C TRP A 196 2.09 7.56 -9.25
N LYS A 197 2.87 8.26 -10.09
CA LYS A 197 2.39 8.75 -11.39
C LYS A 197 1.82 7.62 -12.25
N THR A 198 2.34 6.40 -12.17
CA THR A 198 1.80 5.27 -12.92
C THR A 198 0.39 4.91 -12.44
N VAL A 199 0.15 4.93 -11.13
CA VAL A 199 -1.17 4.68 -10.51
C VAL A 199 -2.19 5.74 -10.97
N SER A 200 -1.77 6.98 -11.14
CA SER A 200 -2.66 8.05 -11.62
C SER A 200 -3.11 7.93 -13.08
N PHE A 201 -2.65 6.94 -13.84
CA PHE A 201 -3.15 6.70 -15.20
C PHE A 201 -4.48 5.94 -15.23
N TYR A 202 -4.89 5.33 -14.12
CA TYR A 202 -6.15 4.62 -14.01
C TYR A 202 -7.32 5.59 -13.77
N THR A 203 -8.45 5.33 -14.43
CA THR A 203 -9.63 6.21 -14.42
C THR A 203 -10.90 5.43 -14.11
N ASP A 204 -11.92 6.10 -13.58
CA ASP A 204 -13.28 5.54 -13.53
C ASP A 204 -14.11 5.91 -14.79
N GLN A 205 -15.38 5.54 -14.76
CA GLN A 205 -16.37 5.78 -15.83
C GLN A 205 -16.61 7.28 -16.10
N THR A 206 -16.28 8.16 -15.16
CA THR A 206 -16.39 9.61 -15.34
C THR A 206 -15.18 10.19 -16.09
N GLY A 207 -14.14 9.38 -16.32
CA GLY A 207 -12.85 9.81 -16.83
C GLY A 207 -11.98 10.46 -15.76
N ALA A 208 -12.38 10.44 -14.49
CA ALA A 208 -11.57 10.96 -13.40
C ALA A 208 -10.43 10.00 -13.06
N ASN A 209 -9.21 10.52 -13.07
CA ASN A 209 -8.00 9.78 -12.73
C ASN A 209 -7.87 9.56 -11.21
N VAL A 210 -7.20 8.49 -10.81
CA VAL A 210 -6.67 8.36 -9.44
C VAL A 210 -5.83 9.60 -9.11
N SER A 211 -6.07 10.16 -7.92
CA SER A 211 -5.38 11.38 -7.49
C SER A 211 -3.88 11.16 -7.30
N ARG A 212 -3.10 12.16 -7.71
CA ARG A 212 -1.64 12.21 -7.52
C ARG A 212 -1.23 12.63 -6.12
N THR A 213 -2.17 13.06 -5.28
CA THR A 213 -1.89 13.61 -3.96
C THR A 213 -2.61 12.82 -2.89
N VAL A 214 -1.89 12.57 -1.81
CA VAL A 214 -2.38 11.93 -0.60
C VAL A 214 -2.06 12.80 0.60
N VAL A 215 -2.86 12.68 1.66
CA VAL A 215 -2.61 13.33 2.95
C VAL A 215 -2.91 12.35 4.07
N ILE A 216 -2.07 12.33 5.11
CA ILE A 216 -2.42 11.65 6.36
C ILE A 216 -3.39 12.57 7.10
N ALA A 217 -4.68 12.31 6.96
CA ALA A 217 -5.74 13.15 7.51
C ALA A 217 -5.87 12.98 9.02
N LYS A 218 -5.74 11.74 9.52
CA LYS A 218 -5.78 11.45 10.96
C LYS A 218 -5.07 10.15 11.30
N GLU A 219 -4.67 10.03 12.56
CA GLU A 219 -4.04 8.83 13.10
C GLU A 219 -4.73 8.39 14.38
N HIS A 220 -4.86 7.08 14.57
CA HIS A 220 -5.35 6.44 15.78
C HIS A 220 -4.32 5.41 16.24
N THR A 221 -4.09 5.29 17.55
CA THR A 221 -3.18 4.29 18.11
C THR A 221 -3.93 3.42 19.10
N ASP A 222 -3.94 2.13 18.83
CA ASP A 222 -4.45 1.09 19.72
C ASP A 222 -3.29 0.26 20.29
N ALA A 223 -2.57 0.85 21.25
CA ALA A 223 -1.47 0.18 21.93
C ALA A 223 -1.93 -0.84 22.99
N ARG A 224 -3.24 -0.95 23.22
CA ARG A 224 -3.86 -1.85 24.20
C ARG A 224 -4.37 -3.15 23.58
N TYR A 225 -4.27 -3.29 22.25
CA TYR A 225 -4.74 -4.46 21.51
C TYR A 225 -6.23 -4.70 21.79
N SER A 226 -7.09 -3.73 21.46
CA SER A 226 -8.52 -3.78 21.85
C SER A 226 -9.27 -5.05 21.38
N HIS A 227 -8.75 -5.74 20.37
CA HIS A 227 -9.25 -7.02 19.84
C HIS A 227 -8.24 -8.17 19.99
N GLY A 228 -7.29 -8.06 20.92
CA GLY A 228 -6.24 -9.06 21.18
C GLY A 228 -5.07 -9.04 20.19
N SER A 229 -4.09 -9.93 20.37
CA SER A 229 -2.88 -10.04 19.53
C SER A 229 -3.02 -11.05 18.37
N HIS A 230 -4.20 -11.65 18.22
CA HIS A 230 -4.52 -12.62 17.17
C HIS A 230 -5.75 -12.10 16.43
N LEU A 231 -5.56 -11.63 15.20
CA LEU A 231 -6.64 -11.08 14.39
C LEU A 231 -7.03 -12.01 13.24
N THR A 232 -8.24 -11.82 12.74
CA THR A 232 -8.74 -12.37 11.47
C THR A 232 -9.14 -11.19 10.58
N ARG A 233 -9.46 -11.44 9.31
CA ARG A 233 -10.01 -10.39 8.43
C ARG A 233 -11.26 -9.71 9.02
N LEU A 234 -12.10 -10.49 9.70
CA LEU A 234 -13.28 -9.96 10.40
C LEU A 234 -12.91 -9.08 11.59
N SER A 235 -11.94 -9.48 12.42
CA SER A 235 -11.55 -8.64 13.57
C SER A 235 -10.74 -7.40 13.16
N VAL A 236 -10.07 -7.41 12.00
CA VAL A 236 -9.53 -6.18 11.39
C VAL A 236 -10.64 -5.15 11.14
N GLN A 237 -11.81 -5.57 10.63
CA GLN A 237 -12.95 -4.65 10.49
C GLN A 237 -13.45 -4.15 11.85
N GLN A 238 -13.39 -4.98 12.90
CA GLN A 238 -13.74 -4.55 14.26
C GLN A 238 -12.73 -3.54 14.83
N VAL A 239 -11.45 -3.64 14.49
CA VAL A 239 -10.43 -2.62 14.81
C VAL A 239 -10.82 -1.27 14.18
N ILE A 240 -11.24 -1.27 12.92
CA ILE A 240 -11.74 -0.05 12.24
C ILE A 240 -12.98 0.49 12.96
N ALA A 241 -13.94 -0.36 13.30
CA ALA A 241 -15.15 0.04 14.03
C ALA A 241 -14.81 0.68 15.39
N THR A 242 -13.83 0.13 16.12
CA THR A 242 -13.35 0.72 17.37
C THR A 242 -12.69 2.08 17.12
N ALA A 243 -11.83 2.21 16.12
CA ALA A 243 -11.15 3.47 15.81
C ALA A 243 -12.15 4.60 15.48
N VAL A 244 -13.16 4.30 14.64
CA VAL A 244 -14.23 5.23 14.24
C VAL A 244 -15.12 5.65 15.42
N LYS A 245 -15.33 4.77 16.41
CA LYS A 245 -16.13 5.08 17.61
C LYS A 245 -15.36 5.80 18.71
N THR A 246 -14.12 5.39 18.96
CA THR A 246 -13.35 5.82 20.15
C THR A 246 -12.55 7.10 19.91
N ALA A 247 -12.09 7.32 18.69
CA ALA A 247 -11.54 8.60 18.26
C ALA A 247 -12.58 9.29 17.38
N PRO A 248 -12.58 10.63 17.27
CA PRO A 248 -13.32 11.34 16.24
C PRO A 248 -12.66 11.09 14.87
N PHE A 249 -12.47 9.83 14.50
CA PHE A 249 -12.04 9.36 13.20
C PHE A 249 -13.23 9.57 12.28
N PRO A 250 -13.13 10.47 11.28
CA PRO A 250 -14.27 10.76 10.43
C PRO A 250 -14.65 9.52 9.64
N VAL A 251 -15.93 9.42 9.30
CA VAL A 251 -16.44 8.47 8.32
C VAL A 251 -16.31 9.15 6.96
N ASP A 252 -15.35 8.71 6.15
CA ASP A 252 -15.02 9.34 4.87
C ASP A 252 -15.07 8.32 3.74
N HIS A 253 -16.29 7.92 3.39
CA HIS A 253 -16.55 6.91 2.36
C HIS A 253 -16.35 7.42 0.92
N ARG A 254 -16.04 8.72 0.72
CA ARG A 254 -15.87 9.32 -0.61
C ARG A 254 -14.41 9.62 -0.95
N ASN A 255 -13.63 10.06 0.04
CA ASN A 255 -12.26 10.52 -0.18
C ASN A 255 -11.24 9.77 0.68
N GLY A 256 -11.73 8.89 1.57
CA GLY A 256 -10.95 8.29 2.64
C GLY A 256 -10.58 6.83 2.40
N ILE A 257 -9.38 6.48 2.84
CA ILE A 257 -8.96 5.09 3.05
C ILE A 257 -8.51 4.90 4.49
N TYR A 258 -8.81 3.72 5.04
CA TYR A 258 -8.38 3.33 6.38
C TYR A 258 -7.19 2.38 6.23
N LEU A 259 -6.02 2.78 6.70
CA LEU A 259 -4.81 1.96 6.61
C LEU A 259 -4.46 1.42 7.98
N ILE A 260 -4.59 0.10 8.15
CA ILE A 260 -4.41 -0.60 9.41
C ILE A 260 -3.04 -1.27 9.39
N LEU A 261 -2.19 -0.85 10.32
CA LEU A 261 -0.81 -1.31 10.41
C LEU A 261 -0.62 -2.03 11.74
N THR A 262 -0.36 -3.34 11.67
CA THR A 262 -0.15 -4.17 12.86
C THR A 262 1.34 -4.26 13.21
N SER A 263 1.66 -4.11 14.50
CA SER A 263 3.03 -4.24 14.98
C SER A 263 3.54 -5.68 14.91
N HIS A 264 4.87 -5.84 15.01
CA HIS A 264 5.59 -7.12 14.83
C HIS A 264 5.17 -8.25 15.81
N ASP A 265 4.43 -7.92 16.86
CA ASP A 265 3.94 -8.83 17.90
C ASP A 265 2.44 -9.15 17.77
N VAL A 266 1.80 -8.76 16.67
CA VAL A 266 0.42 -9.12 16.33
C VAL A 266 0.44 -10.16 15.21
N THR A 267 -0.27 -11.26 15.42
CA THR A 267 -0.50 -12.26 14.39
C THR A 267 -1.85 -12.01 13.73
N VAL A 268 -1.94 -12.23 12.43
CA VAL A 268 -3.19 -12.15 11.68
C VAL A 268 -3.34 -13.44 10.89
N GLN A 269 -4.56 -13.94 10.77
CA GLN A 269 -4.86 -15.13 9.98
C GLN A 269 -4.29 -14.98 8.57
N ASP A 270 -3.62 -16.04 8.09
CA ASP A 270 -3.00 -16.15 6.76
C ASP A 270 -1.80 -15.22 6.48
N PHE A 271 -1.46 -14.33 7.42
CA PHE A 271 -0.21 -13.58 7.39
C PHE A 271 1.00 -14.51 7.33
N CYS A 272 2.01 -14.15 6.55
CA CYS A 272 3.23 -14.94 6.35
C CYS A 272 3.04 -16.27 5.61
N ARG A 273 1.82 -16.61 5.19
CA ARG A 273 1.53 -17.86 4.48
C ARG A 273 0.93 -17.59 3.11
N ALA A 274 -0.14 -16.79 3.09
CA ALA A 274 -0.90 -16.50 1.88
C ALA A 274 -1.00 -15.01 1.57
N VAL A 275 -0.62 -14.12 2.50
CA VAL A 275 -0.61 -12.67 2.29
C VAL A 275 0.41 -11.95 3.19
N CYS A 276 0.88 -10.80 2.73
CA CYS A 276 1.65 -9.83 3.54
C CYS A 276 0.83 -8.59 3.92
N GLY A 277 -0.20 -8.32 3.14
CA GLY A 277 -1.23 -7.32 3.33
C GLY A 277 -2.48 -7.72 2.55
N PHE A 278 -3.53 -6.94 2.66
CA PHE A 278 -4.66 -7.01 1.74
C PHE A 278 -5.43 -5.70 1.80
N HIS A 279 -6.17 -5.41 0.75
CA HIS A 279 -7.17 -4.36 0.76
C HIS A 279 -8.57 -4.93 0.54
N TYR A 280 -9.58 -4.23 1.05
CA TYR A 280 -10.99 -4.57 0.91
C TYR A 280 -11.87 -3.37 1.30
N PHE A 281 -13.18 -3.57 1.42
CA PHE A 281 -14.10 -2.59 2.01
C PHE A 281 -14.81 -3.15 3.24
N THR A 282 -15.11 -2.31 4.21
CA THR A 282 -15.82 -2.75 5.41
C THR A 282 -17.28 -3.12 5.10
N PHE A 283 -17.82 -4.10 5.82
CA PHE A 283 -19.25 -4.40 5.74
C PHE A 283 -20.05 -3.42 6.59
N PRO A 284 -21.15 -2.83 6.06
CA PRO A 284 -22.03 -1.98 6.85
C PRO A 284 -22.57 -2.66 8.12
N SER A 285 -22.78 -3.98 8.09
CA SER A 285 -23.19 -4.77 9.26
C SER A 285 -22.14 -4.82 10.37
N MET A 286 -20.86 -4.61 10.05
CA MET A 286 -19.75 -4.65 10.99
C MET A 286 -19.34 -3.27 11.50
N VAL A 287 -19.22 -2.30 10.58
CA VAL A 287 -18.65 -0.97 10.87
C VAL A 287 -19.72 0.14 10.82
N GLY A 288 -20.90 -0.13 10.27
CA GLY A 288 -21.96 0.84 10.01
C GLY A 288 -21.85 1.52 8.63
N TYR A 289 -20.72 1.34 7.94
CA TYR A 289 -20.41 1.99 6.68
C TYR A 289 -19.61 1.06 5.77
N THR A 290 -19.68 1.30 4.46
CA THR A 290 -18.76 0.73 3.47
C THR A 290 -17.58 1.68 3.32
N LEU A 291 -16.42 1.27 3.84
CA LEU A 291 -15.20 2.08 3.87
C LEU A 291 -14.07 1.30 3.21
N PRO A 292 -13.41 1.86 2.18
CA PRO A 292 -12.21 1.25 1.60
C PRO A 292 -11.09 1.21 2.65
N TYR A 293 -10.43 0.06 2.79
CA TYR A 293 -9.35 -0.12 3.76
C TYR A 293 -8.28 -1.07 3.24
N ALA A 294 -7.08 -0.93 3.81
CA ALA A 294 -6.00 -1.89 3.64
C ALA A 294 -5.40 -2.26 4.99
N TRP A 295 -5.02 -3.52 5.15
CA TRP A 295 -4.27 -4.01 6.30
C TRP A 295 -2.90 -4.50 5.86
N ILE A 296 -1.87 -4.16 6.64
CA ILE A 296 -0.50 -4.64 6.42
C ILE A 296 0.09 -5.14 7.76
N GLY A 297 0.73 -6.31 7.69
CA GLY A 297 1.42 -6.96 8.80
C GLY A 297 2.91 -6.62 8.87
N ASN A 298 3.44 -6.42 10.09
CA ASN A 298 4.89 -6.31 10.28
C ASN A 298 5.52 -7.71 10.40
N SER A 299 6.24 -8.10 9.35
CA SER A 299 6.81 -9.44 9.19
C SER A 299 8.14 -9.64 9.92
N GLY A 300 8.77 -8.57 10.42
CA GLY A 300 10.16 -8.57 10.87
C GLY A 300 10.49 -9.60 11.95
N LYS A 301 9.51 -9.99 12.78
CA LYS A 301 9.67 -11.04 13.80
C LYS A 301 9.14 -12.42 13.36
N GLN A 302 8.12 -12.45 12.50
CA GLN A 302 7.36 -13.67 12.22
C GLN A 302 7.85 -14.41 10.97
N CYS A 303 8.15 -13.67 9.90
CA CYS A 303 8.43 -14.22 8.57
C CYS A 303 9.13 -13.21 7.64
N PRO A 304 10.24 -12.60 8.06
CA PRO A 304 10.90 -11.59 7.24
C PRO A 304 11.23 -12.13 5.83
N GLU A 305 11.57 -13.41 5.70
CA GLU A 305 11.86 -14.07 4.43
C GLU A 305 10.68 -14.17 3.45
N VAL A 306 9.45 -14.03 3.93
CA VAL A 306 8.24 -14.09 3.09
C VAL A 306 7.79 -12.69 2.69
N CYS A 307 7.74 -11.77 3.66
CA CYS A 307 7.08 -10.46 3.50
C CYS A 307 8.03 -9.26 3.64
N ALA A 308 9.33 -9.49 3.73
CA ALA A 308 10.36 -8.45 3.67
C ALA A 308 11.40 -8.73 2.59
N TYR A 309 11.04 -9.51 1.57
CA TYR A 309 11.83 -9.63 0.36
C TYR A 309 12.01 -8.24 -0.31
N PRO A 310 13.20 -7.88 -0.82
CA PRO A 310 14.43 -8.68 -0.91
C PRO A 310 15.42 -8.48 0.26
N PHE A 311 15.00 -7.90 1.38
CA PHE A 311 15.86 -7.65 2.56
C PHE A 311 16.02 -8.87 3.46
N ALA A 312 15.12 -9.83 3.35
CA ALA A 312 15.27 -11.17 3.85
C ALA A 312 14.86 -12.14 2.75
N VAL A 313 15.67 -13.19 2.57
CA VAL A 313 15.55 -14.12 1.46
C VAL A 313 15.28 -15.52 2.02
N PRO A 314 14.31 -16.27 1.48
CA PRO A 314 14.03 -17.63 1.93
C PRO A 314 15.25 -18.55 1.90
N GLY A 315 15.38 -19.42 2.90
CA GLY A 315 16.52 -20.33 3.03
C GLY A 315 16.74 -21.24 1.81
N TYR A 316 15.67 -21.62 1.10
CA TYR A 316 15.78 -22.44 -0.12
C TYR A 316 16.47 -21.72 -1.29
N MET A 317 16.62 -20.40 -1.25
CA MET A 317 17.35 -19.62 -2.26
C MET A 317 18.84 -19.45 -1.93
N GLY A 318 19.29 -19.95 -0.77
CA GLY A 318 20.61 -19.71 -0.15
C GLY A 318 21.83 -20.32 -0.83
N GLY A 319 21.77 -20.70 -2.11
CA GLY A 319 22.88 -21.35 -2.83
C GLY A 319 23.16 -20.84 -4.26
N GLY A 320 22.33 -19.94 -4.82
CA GLY A 320 22.51 -19.49 -6.21
C GLY A 320 21.79 -18.20 -6.63
N GLY A 321 21.02 -17.59 -5.72
CA GLY A 321 20.35 -16.30 -5.97
C GLY A 321 21.12 -15.10 -5.41
N PRO A 322 20.68 -13.87 -5.70
CA PRO A 322 21.20 -12.69 -5.01
C PRO A 322 20.88 -12.82 -3.52
N GLY A 323 21.90 -12.73 -2.66
CA GLY A 323 21.69 -12.72 -1.21
C GLY A 323 20.82 -11.54 -0.76
N ALA A 324 20.46 -11.52 0.53
CA ALA A 324 19.66 -10.45 1.11
C ALA A 324 20.25 -9.06 0.82
N LEU A 325 19.38 -8.15 0.37
CA LEU A 325 19.75 -6.77 0.10
C LEU A 325 19.79 -5.92 1.38
N GLY A 326 20.55 -4.83 1.34
CA GLY A 326 20.67 -3.91 2.45
C GLY A 326 19.41 -3.02 2.58
N PRO A 327 18.63 -3.10 3.67
CA PRO A 327 17.44 -2.28 3.87
C PRO A 327 17.78 -0.77 3.89
N PRO A 328 17.07 0.08 3.14
CA PRO A 328 17.42 1.50 2.99
C PRO A 328 17.30 2.31 4.28
N ASN A 329 16.46 1.87 5.23
CA ASN A 329 16.26 2.54 6.50
C ASN A 329 16.73 1.72 7.72
N GLY A 330 17.32 0.54 7.48
CA GLY A 330 17.95 -0.29 8.50
C GLY A 330 16.97 -1.14 9.33
N ASP A 331 15.69 -1.19 8.96
CA ASP A 331 14.68 -2.01 9.63
C ASP A 331 14.09 -2.97 8.60
N VAL A 332 14.55 -4.23 8.58
CA VAL A 332 14.10 -5.24 7.61
C VAL A 332 12.57 -5.36 7.58
N GLY A 333 11.93 -5.38 8.75
CA GLY A 333 10.48 -5.54 8.84
C GLY A 333 9.74 -4.34 8.24
N VAL A 334 10.11 -3.12 8.64
CA VAL A 334 9.42 -1.92 8.16
C VAL A 334 9.80 -1.54 6.74
N ASP A 335 11.05 -1.73 6.31
CA ASP A 335 11.45 -1.56 4.92
C ASP A 335 10.70 -2.54 4.00
N GLY A 336 10.49 -3.79 4.45
CA GLY A 336 9.61 -4.74 3.77
C GLY A 336 8.15 -4.27 3.72
N MET A 337 7.61 -3.82 4.86
CA MET A 337 6.25 -3.28 4.93
C MET A 337 6.02 -2.10 3.98
N ILE A 338 7.03 -1.28 3.68
CA ILE A 338 6.87 -0.14 2.78
C ILE A 338 6.50 -0.60 1.36
N SER A 339 7.10 -1.68 0.85
CA SER A 339 6.71 -2.23 -0.46
C SER A 339 5.27 -2.74 -0.44
N VAL A 340 4.86 -3.42 0.64
CA VAL A 340 3.49 -3.93 0.80
C VAL A 340 2.50 -2.77 0.95
N ILE A 341 2.81 -1.74 1.74
CA ILE A 341 1.97 -0.54 1.85
C ILE A 341 1.79 0.11 0.48
N ALA A 342 2.86 0.21 -0.31
CA ALA A 342 2.79 0.77 -1.65
C ALA A 342 1.87 -0.06 -2.56
N HIS A 343 2.07 -1.39 -2.58
CA HIS A 343 1.26 -2.36 -3.31
C HIS A 343 -0.23 -2.17 -2.99
N GLU A 344 -0.59 -2.32 -1.70
CA GLU A 344 -1.98 -2.26 -1.26
C GLU A 344 -2.61 -0.88 -1.48
N LEU A 345 -1.84 0.21 -1.33
CA LEU A 345 -2.33 1.55 -1.63
C LEU A 345 -2.59 1.76 -3.12
N ALA A 346 -1.72 1.24 -3.99
CA ALA A 346 -1.88 1.36 -5.44
C ALA A 346 -3.15 0.62 -5.88
N GLU A 347 -3.33 -0.62 -5.44
CA GLU A 347 -4.49 -1.43 -5.79
C GLU A 347 -5.78 -0.88 -5.19
N LEU A 348 -5.77 -0.48 -3.90
CA LEU A 348 -6.93 0.15 -3.27
C LEU A 348 -7.30 1.48 -3.95
N ALA A 349 -6.32 2.23 -4.47
CA ALA A 349 -6.59 3.47 -5.19
C ALA A 349 -7.24 3.23 -6.55
N THR A 350 -6.86 2.16 -7.24
CA THR A 350 -7.44 1.76 -8.52
C THR A 350 -8.68 0.90 -8.39
N ASN A 351 -8.92 0.26 -7.25
CA ASN A 351 -10.00 -0.68 -7.03
C ASN A 351 -10.58 -0.69 -5.60
N PRO A 352 -11.03 0.47 -5.08
CA PRO A 352 -11.45 0.62 -3.68
C PRO A 352 -12.60 -0.29 -3.23
N LEU A 353 -13.43 -0.76 -4.17
CA LEU A 353 -14.62 -1.59 -3.90
C LEU A 353 -14.56 -2.95 -4.61
N VAL A 354 -13.38 -3.37 -5.08
CA VAL A 354 -13.15 -4.67 -5.73
C VAL A 354 -14.03 -4.88 -6.98
N ASN A 355 -14.28 -3.80 -7.73
CA ASN A 355 -15.10 -3.79 -8.94
C ASN A 355 -14.64 -2.77 -10.00
N ALA A 356 -13.40 -2.26 -9.97
CA ALA A 356 -12.89 -1.26 -10.89
C ALA A 356 -11.78 -1.80 -11.80
N TRP A 357 -10.52 -1.89 -11.38
CA TRP A 357 -9.42 -2.33 -12.27
C TRP A 357 -8.79 -3.64 -11.83
N TYR A 358 -8.98 -4.69 -12.63
CA TYR A 358 -8.35 -6.00 -12.43
C TYR A 358 -8.31 -6.82 -13.73
N ALA A 359 -7.48 -7.86 -13.76
CA ALA A 359 -7.30 -8.70 -14.94
C ALA A 359 -8.39 -9.76 -15.07
N GLY A 360 -8.85 -9.98 -16.30
CA GLY A 360 -9.92 -10.94 -16.60
C GLY A 360 -11.32 -10.45 -16.23
N GLU A 361 -12.30 -11.35 -16.31
CA GLU A 361 -13.74 -11.07 -16.08
C GLU A 361 -14.22 -11.53 -14.69
N ASP A 362 -13.43 -12.36 -14.01
CA ASP A 362 -13.84 -13.01 -12.77
C ASP A 362 -13.45 -12.14 -11.56
N PRO A 363 -14.42 -11.53 -10.86
CA PRO A 363 -14.14 -10.73 -9.67
C PRO A 363 -13.83 -11.57 -8.43
N THR A 364 -13.88 -12.91 -8.52
CA THR A 364 -13.61 -13.76 -7.35
C THR A 364 -12.14 -13.75 -6.99
N ALA A 365 -11.23 -13.67 -7.95
CA ALA A 365 -9.79 -13.56 -7.70
C ALA A 365 -9.12 -12.53 -8.63
N PRO A 366 -9.48 -11.24 -8.51
CA PRO A 366 -8.91 -10.18 -9.33
C PRO A 366 -7.39 -10.15 -9.15
N THR A 367 -6.66 -10.36 -10.25
CA THR A 367 -5.23 -10.03 -10.30
C THR A 367 -5.10 -8.56 -10.66
N GLU A 368 -4.51 -7.77 -9.78
CA GLU A 368 -4.51 -6.31 -9.88
C GLU A 368 -3.15 -5.73 -10.28
N ILE A 369 -3.02 -4.40 -10.19
CA ILE A 369 -1.89 -3.68 -10.77
C ILE A 369 -0.57 -3.90 -10.01
N GLY A 370 -0.65 -4.25 -8.72
CA GLY A 370 0.49 -4.60 -7.88
C GLY A 370 0.89 -6.06 -8.11
N ASP A 371 -0.11 -6.96 -8.08
CA ASP A 371 0.06 -8.40 -8.30
C ASP A 371 0.82 -8.74 -9.59
N LEU A 372 0.50 -8.05 -10.69
CA LEU A 372 1.15 -8.27 -11.99
C LEU A 372 2.65 -8.01 -11.99
N CYS A 373 3.14 -7.25 -11.00
CA CYS A 373 4.50 -6.76 -10.92
C CYS A 373 5.21 -7.16 -9.62
N GLU A 374 4.63 -8.12 -8.90
CA GLU A 374 5.18 -8.62 -7.65
C GLU A 374 6.64 -9.07 -7.82
N GLY A 375 7.51 -8.55 -6.96
CA GLY A 375 8.94 -8.84 -6.97
C GLY A 375 9.77 -8.16 -8.06
N LEU A 376 9.20 -7.29 -8.91
CA LEU A 376 9.95 -6.50 -9.90
C LEU A 376 10.30 -5.12 -9.32
N TYR A 377 11.57 -4.79 -9.18
CA TYR A 377 12.03 -3.51 -8.58
C TYR A 377 12.86 -2.65 -9.54
N GLY A 378 13.18 -3.16 -10.73
CA GLY A 378 14.06 -2.49 -11.69
C GLY A 378 14.12 -3.16 -13.06
N THR A 379 14.75 -2.46 -14.02
CA THR A 379 14.95 -2.97 -15.39
C THR A 379 15.68 -4.32 -15.37
N GLY A 380 15.23 -5.24 -16.22
CA GLY A 380 15.74 -6.61 -16.28
C GLY A 380 15.29 -7.51 -15.13
N GLY A 381 14.31 -7.07 -14.32
CA GLY A 381 13.61 -7.91 -13.35
C GLY A 381 12.57 -8.83 -13.99
N GLY A 382 11.97 -9.70 -13.16
CA GLY A 382 10.96 -10.69 -13.55
C GLY A 382 11.46 -12.13 -13.45
N GLY A 383 10.54 -13.10 -13.40
CA GLY A 383 10.88 -14.52 -13.30
C GLY A 383 11.69 -14.88 -12.06
N GLY A 384 11.57 -14.09 -10.98
CA GLY A 384 12.34 -14.25 -9.75
C GLY A 384 13.54 -13.30 -9.57
N TYR A 385 13.90 -12.55 -10.61
CA TYR A 385 14.94 -11.53 -10.52
C TYR A 385 14.34 -10.18 -10.13
N ILE A 386 14.99 -9.48 -9.20
CA ILE A 386 14.48 -8.17 -8.75
C ILE A 386 14.75 -7.02 -9.72
N GLY A 387 15.70 -7.19 -10.64
CA GLY A 387 16.14 -6.15 -11.58
C GLY A 387 17.18 -5.19 -11.00
N GLN A 388 17.56 -4.21 -11.81
CA GLN A 388 18.60 -3.23 -11.48
C GLN A 388 18.08 -2.16 -10.51
N VAL A 389 18.74 -2.03 -9.36
CA VAL A 389 18.38 -1.08 -8.28
C VAL A 389 19.57 -0.17 -7.96
N LEU A 390 19.37 0.90 -7.22
CA LEU A 390 20.47 1.77 -6.77
C LEU A 390 21.06 1.22 -5.47
N ARG A 391 22.37 1.45 -5.27
CA ARG A 391 23.06 1.15 -4.01
C ARG A 391 23.88 2.34 -3.56
N ASP A 392 23.82 2.67 -2.28
CA ASP A 392 24.61 3.76 -1.71
C ASP A 392 25.91 3.29 -1.07
N GLY A 393 26.77 4.25 -0.70
CA GLY A 393 28.08 3.98 -0.10
C GLY A 393 28.05 3.20 1.23
N LYS A 394 26.87 3.03 1.86
CA LYS A 394 26.68 2.19 3.05
C LYS A 394 26.17 0.79 2.70
N GLY A 395 26.09 0.46 1.42
CA GLY A 395 25.62 -0.81 0.92
C GLY A 395 24.10 -0.98 0.94
N ARG A 396 23.33 0.07 1.23
CA ARG A 396 21.86 0.05 1.25
C ARG A 396 21.31 0.17 -0.15
N THR A 397 20.24 -0.56 -0.44
CA THR A 397 19.63 -0.64 -1.77
C THR A 397 18.25 -0.01 -1.83
N TYR A 398 17.94 0.66 -2.93
CA TYR A 398 16.71 1.41 -3.12
C TYR A 398 16.44 1.62 -4.61
N ASN A 399 15.22 1.96 -4.99
CA ASN A 399 14.89 2.32 -6.37
C ASN A 399 14.17 3.68 -6.48
N MET A 400 13.88 4.31 -5.34
CA MET A 400 13.27 5.62 -5.30
C MET A 400 13.68 6.41 -4.05
N ASN A 401 13.76 7.72 -4.19
CA ASN A 401 13.95 8.68 -3.12
C ASN A 401 12.59 9.20 -2.65
N GLY A 402 12.49 9.55 -1.38
CA GLY A 402 11.36 10.28 -0.85
C GLY A 402 11.79 11.44 0.04
N ASN A 403 10.80 12.03 0.68
CA ASN A 403 10.94 13.23 1.49
C ASN A 403 11.97 13.03 2.60
N LYS A 404 12.58 14.14 3.02
CA LYS A 404 13.56 14.19 4.14
C LYS A 404 14.76 13.27 3.91
N GLY A 405 15.15 13.04 2.65
CA GLY A 405 16.30 12.20 2.29
C GLY A 405 16.07 10.71 2.54
N ARG A 406 14.82 10.28 2.70
CA ARG A 406 14.47 8.86 2.79
C ARG A 406 14.70 8.17 1.45
N LYS A 407 15.03 6.89 1.52
CA LYS A 407 15.19 6.00 0.38
C LYS A 407 14.26 4.82 0.57
N PHE A 408 13.69 4.31 -0.50
CA PHE A 408 12.75 3.20 -0.47
C PHE A 408 13.03 2.24 -1.63
N LEU A 409 12.77 0.96 -1.39
CA LEU A 409 12.76 -0.08 -2.42
C LEU A 409 11.34 -0.62 -2.48
N VAL A 410 10.64 -0.34 -3.57
CA VAL A 410 9.23 -0.69 -3.75
C VAL A 410 9.06 -1.34 -5.11
N GLN A 411 8.23 -2.38 -5.19
CA GLN A 411 7.95 -3.03 -6.47
C GLN A 411 7.36 -2.05 -7.50
N TRP A 412 7.54 -2.35 -8.77
CA TRP A 412 6.89 -1.66 -9.87
C TRP A 412 5.39 -1.98 -9.88
N VAL A 413 4.61 -1.19 -10.62
CA VAL A 413 3.19 -1.45 -10.83
C VAL A 413 2.88 -1.50 -12.32
N TRP A 414 1.81 -2.19 -12.69
CA TRP A 414 1.41 -2.32 -14.09
C TRP A 414 1.04 -0.94 -14.66
N SER A 415 1.69 -0.55 -15.74
CA SER A 415 1.35 0.67 -16.48
C SER A 415 0.29 0.36 -17.53
N PRO A 416 -0.89 0.98 -17.48
CA PRO A 416 -1.92 0.76 -18.48
C PRO A 416 -1.55 1.39 -19.83
N VAL A 417 -0.56 2.28 -19.85
CA VAL A 417 -0.01 2.95 -21.04
C VAL A 417 1.04 2.08 -21.72
N LEU A 418 1.99 1.55 -20.95
CA LEU A 418 3.08 0.73 -21.49
C LEU A 418 2.68 -0.74 -21.69
N LYS A 419 1.58 -1.18 -21.04
CA LYS A 419 1.18 -2.60 -20.99
C LYS A 419 2.32 -3.49 -20.48
N ALA A 420 3.00 -3.00 -19.45
CA ALA A 420 4.14 -3.64 -18.80
C ALA A 420 4.29 -3.09 -17.37
N CYS A 421 5.04 -3.79 -16.54
CA CYS A 421 5.46 -3.28 -15.23
C CYS A 421 6.40 -2.09 -15.41
N ALA A 422 6.19 -1.02 -14.64
CA ALA A 422 6.98 0.19 -14.76
C ALA A 422 7.27 0.83 -13.40
N GLY A 423 8.45 1.43 -13.30
CA GLY A 423 8.85 2.25 -12.18
C GLY A 423 9.81 3.36 -12.60
N PRO A 424 10.06 4.34 -11.71
CA PRO A 424 10.79 5.56 -12.05
C PRO A 424 12.29 5.33 -12.31
N ASN A 425 12.84 4.19 -11.87
CA ASN A 425 14.21 3.78 -12.12
C ASN A 425 14.38 2.91 -13.39
N ALA A 426 13.35 2.83 -14.25
CA ALA A 426 13.48 2.16 -15.53
C ALA A 426 14.53 2.86 -16.41
N LEU A 427 15.34 2.07 -17.12
CA LEU A 427 16.42 2.56 -17.99
C LEU A 427 16.04 2.60 -19.48
N ASP A 428 14.86 2.11 -19.85
CA ASP A 428 14.41 1.95 -21.23
C ASP A 428 13.13 2.73 -21.58
#